data_AF-A0A0F9JJJ1-F1
#
_entry.id   AF-A0A0F9JJJ1-F1
#
_cell.length_a   1.000
_cell.length_b   1.000
_cell.length_c   1.000
_cell.angle_alpha   90.00
_cell.angle_beta   90.00
_cell.angle_gamma   90.00
#
_symmetry.space_group_name_H-M   'P 1'
#
loop_
_entity.id
_entity.type
_entity.pdbx_description
1 polymer ?
#
loop_
_entity_poly.entity_id
_entity_poly.type
_entity_poly.pdbx_seq_one_letter_code
_entity_poly.pdbx_strand_id
1 'polypeptide(L)'
;MVLPDDSDKARDPDPFAAIEESTALVVTEAQGITITDQDSYGHAGAFLTDVLKPARKEIEATFGPIIKKAHAAHKEATGQRKRHEAPLIEAEKIVKSIMGAYVIEQRRIAAEAEAERLKVAREEAETAALAEAARLEEAGHTEAAAEMITAPVVPVVSAPPPEEPKADGVSARFVTKYRIIDARKITAAFMMPDEKKIGQIVRSMGVDAARLVGGIEIYEEPVIAAAAR
;
A
#
# COMPACT_ATOMS: atom_id res chain seq x y z
N MET A 1 -42.94 1.04 -42.42
CA MET A 1 -41.77 0.60 -43.20
C MET A 1 -40.76 0.11 -42.18
N VAL A 2 -40.86 -1.17 -41.82
CA VAL A 2 -39.97 -1.81 -40.83
C VAL A 2 -38.67 -2.12 -41.56
N LEU A 3 -37.57 -1.54 -41.10
CA LEU A 3 -36.23 -1.89 -41.57
C LEU A 3 -35.99 -3.36 -41.20
N PRO A 4 -35.53 -4.22 -42.12
CA PRO A 4 -35.18 -5.59 -41.77
C PRO A 4 -34.03 -5.60 -40.77
N ASP A 5 -34.19 -6.44 -39.75
CA ASP A 5 -33.21 -6.74 -38.72
C ASP A 5 -32.06 -7.53 -39.35
N ASP A 6 -31.02 -6.83 -39.78
CA ASP A 6 -29.75 -7.40 -40.27
C ASP A 6 -28.88 -7.96 -39.11
N SER A 7 -29.50 -8.61 -38.12
CA SER A 7 -28.78 -9.26 -37.02
C SER A 7 -28.29 -10.67 -37.36
N ASP A 8 -28.58 -11.19 -38.56
CA ASP A 8 -28.08 -12.49 -39.03
C ASP A 8 -26.77 -12.33 -39.83
N LYS A 9 -25.83 -11.56 -39.28
CA LYS A 9 -24.43 -11.67 -39.69
C LYS A 9 -23.94 -13.02 -39.19
N ALA A 10 -23.73 -13.94 -40.13
CA ALA A 10 -22.98 -15.17 -39.97
C ALA A 10 -21.85 -14.94 -38.95
N ARG A 11 -22.04 -15.49 -37.75
CA ARG A 11 -21.04 -15.48 -36.69
C ARG A 11 -19.93 -16.37 -37.24
N ASP A 12 -18.85 -15.74 -37.72
CA ASP A 12 -17.66 -16.45 -38.18
C ASP A 12 -17.36 -17.54 -37.14
N PRO A 13 -17.16 -18.81 -37.57
CA PRO A 13 -16.92 -19.89 -36.63
C PRO A 13 -15.74 -19.48 -35.76
N ASP A 14 -15.93 -19.54 -34.43
CA ASP A 14 -14.89 -19.15 -33.49
C ASP A 14 -13.62 -19.94 -33.85
N PRO A 15 -12.51 -19.26 -34.20
CA PRO A 15 -11.29 -19.93 -34.64
C PRO A 15 -10.70 -20.85 -33.57
N PHE A 16 -11.19 -20.77 -32.31
CA PHE A 16 -10.77 -21.60 -31.20
C PHE A 16 -11.79 -22.68 -30.79
N ALA A 17 -12.97 -22.73 -31.43
CA ALA A 17 -14.01 -23.72 -31.09
C ALA A 17 -13.50 -25.17 -31.13
N ALA A 18 -12.61 -25.50 -32.07
CA ALA A 18 -12.01 -26.83 -32.17
C ALA A 18 -11.08 -27.16 -30.98
N ILE A 19 -10.37 -26.17 -30.43
CA ILE A 19 -9.55 -26.34 -29.23
C ILE A 19 -10.45 -26.50 -28.00
N GLU A 20 -11.54 -25.74 -27.92
CA GLU A 20 -12.53 -25.88 -26.83
C GLU A 20 -13.18 -27.27 -26.84
N GLU A 21 -13.62 -27.76 -28.00
CA GLU A 21 -14.20 -29.09 -28.14
C GLU A 21 -13.19 -30.20 -27.75
N SER A 22 -11.95 -30.11 -28.25
CA SER A 22 -10.87 -31.04 -27.89
C SER A 22 -10.58 -31.05 -26.39
N THR A 23 -10.48 -29.87 -25.76
CA THR A 23 -10.23 -29.79 -24.31
C THR A 23 -11.40 -30.30 -23.48
N ALA A 24 -12.64 -30.07 -23.91
CA ALA A 24 -13.83 -30.60 -23.23
C ALA A 24 -13.87 -32.14 -23.26
N LEU A 25 -13.46 -32.76 -24.37
CA LEU A 25 -13.34 -34.23 -24.47
C LEU A 25 -12.28 -34.77 -23.51
N VAL A 26 -11.09 -34.13 -23.46
CA VAL A 26 -10.03 -34.52 -22.51
C VAL A 26 -10.50 -34.40 -21.06
N VAL A 27 -11.25 -33.35 -20.71
CA VAL A 27 -11.82 -33.20 -19.35
C VAL A 27 -12.85 -34.29 -19.05
N THR A 28 -13.72 -34.61 -20.01
CA THR A 28 -14.73 -35.66 -19.86
C THR A 28 -14.08 -37.01 -19.64
N GLU A 29 -13.03 -37.34 -20.40
CA GLU A 29 -12.26 -38.57 -20.23
C GLU A 29 -11.59 -38.61 -18.84
N ALA A 30 -11.00 -37.49 -18.39
CA ALA A 30 -10.41 -37.39 -17.06
C ALA A 30 -11.44 -37.63 -15.92
N GLN A 31 -12.65 -37.11 -16.06
CA GLN A 31 -13.73 -37.31 -15.09
C GLN A 31 -14.19 -38.78 -15.01
N GLY A 32 -14.01 -39.55 -16.09
CA GLY A 32 -14.33 -40.97 -16.13
C GLY A 32 -13.26 -41.87 -15.48
N ILE A 33 -12.07 -41.34 -15.17
CA ILE A 33 -10.98 -42.15 -14.60
C ILE A 33 -11.27 -42.47 -13.14
N THR A 34 -11.37 -43.76 -12.84
CA THR A 34 -11.47 -44.29 -11.48
C THR A 34 -10.27 -45.20 -11.22
N ILE A 35 -9.54 -44.95 -10.13
CA ILE A 35 -8.35 -45.72 -9.76
C ILE A 35 -8.69 -46.61 -8.57
N THR A 36 -8.74 -47.92 -8.78
CA THR A 36 -9.03 -48.93 -7.75
C THR A 36 -7.93 -49.99 -7.62
N ASP A 37 -7.01 -50.04 -8.59
CA ASP A 37 -5.94 -51.03 -8.68
C ASP A 37 -4.73 -50.46 -9.43
N GLN A 38 -3.67 -51.28 -9.53
CA GLN A 38 -2.43 -50.88 -10.17
C GLN A 38 -2.58 -50.64 -11.69
N ASP A 39 -3.47 -51.37 -12.35
CA ASP A 39 -3.68 -51.25 -13.80
C ASP A 39 -4.42 -49.96 -14.14
N SER A 40 -5.47 -49.62 -13.39
CA SER A 40 -6.18 -48.33 -13.48
C SER A 40 -5.28 -47.14 -13.13
N TYR A 41 -4.35 -47.30 -12.17
CA TYR A 41 -3.30 -46.31 -11.91
C TYR A 41 -2.36 -46.14 -13.12
N GLY A 42 -1.95 -47.23 -13.76
CA GLY A 42 -1.13 -47.21 -14.98
C GLY A 42 -1.84 -46.53 -16.16
N HIS A 43 -3.13 -46.81 -16.36
CA HIS A 43 -3.96 -46.14 -17.37
C HIS A 43 -4.10 -44.64 -17.09
N ALA A 44 -4.32 -44.24 -15.84
CA ALA A 44 -4.35 -42.83 -15.46
C ALA A 44 -3.00 -42.15 -15.75
N GLY A 45 -1.89 -42.84 -15.49
CA GLY A 45 -0.54 -42.38 -15.85
C GLY A 45 -0.36 -42.18 -17.35
N ALA A 46 -0.79 -43.14 -18.17
CA ALA A 46 -0.74 -43.04 -19.63
C ALA A 46 -1.61 -41.89 -20.16
N PHE A 47 -2.83 -41.74 -19.65
CA PHE A 47 -3.70 -40.62 -19.98
C PHE A 47 -3.04 -39.26 -19.68
N LEU A 48 -2.40 -39.14 -18.50
CA LEU A 48 -1.66 -37.93 -18.14
C LEU A 48 -0.54 -37.62 -19.14
N THR A 49 0.25 -38.62 -19.55
CA THR A 49 1.44 -38.39 -20.39
C THR A 49 1.14 -38.32 -21.88
N ASP A 50 0.15 -39.06 -22.37
CA ASP A 50 -0.07 -39.30 -23.79
C ASP A 50 -1.25 -38.48 -24.34
N VAL A 51 -2.18 -38.03 -23.48
CA VAL A 51 -3.37 -37.27 -23.88
C VAL A 51 -3.33 -35.86 -23.30
N LEU A 52 -3.32 -35.72 -21.97
CA LEU A 52 -3.46 -34.43 -21.31
C LEU A 52 -2.25 -33.50 -21.55
N LYS A 53 -1.02 -34.01 -21.39
CA LYS A 53 0.19 -33.19 -21.53
C LYS A 53 0.42 -32.71 -22.97
N PRO A 54 0.24 -33.54 -24.01
CA PRO A 54 0.28 -33.08 -25.40
C PRO A 54 -0.77 -32.01 -25.71
N ALA A 55 -2.03 -32.19 -25.30
CA ALA A 55 -3.08 -31.18 -25.50
C ALA A 55 -2.70 -29.82 -24.85
N ARG A 56 -2.11 -29.84 -23.65
CA ARG A 56 -1.58 -28.63 -23.01
C ARG A 56 -0.41 -28.01 -23.77
N LYS A 57 0.47 -28.82 -24.39
CA LYS A 57 1.58 -28.32 -25.21
C LYS A 57 1.08 -27.65 -26.50
N GLU A 58 0.03 -28.19 -27.11
CA GLU A 58 -0.59 -27.61 -28.31
C GLU A 58 -1.21 -26.24 -28.01
N ILE A 59 -1.91 -26.11 -26.89
CA ILE A 59 -2.42 -24.82 -26.41
C ILE A 59 -1.26 -23.83 -26.21
N GLU A 60 -0.18 -24.24 -25.54
CA GLU A 60 1.00 -23.39 -25.36
C GLU A 60 1.66 -23.01 -26.69
N ALA A 61 1.72 -23.92 -27.66
CA ALA A 61 2.27 -23.64 -28.98
C ALA A 61 1.42 -22.61 -29.76
N THR A 62 0.10 -22.68 -29.62
CA THR A 62 -0.85 -21.76 -30.27
C THR A 62 -0.85 -20.38 -29.60
N PHE A 63 -0.99 -20.32 -28.28
CA PHE A 63 -1.19 -19.06 -27.56
C PHE A 63 0.10 -18.45 -27.02
N GLY A 64 1.13 -19.25 -26.74
CA GLY A 64 2.41 -18.78 -26.21
C GLY A 64 3.06 -17.68 -27.05
N PRO A 65 3.17 -17.82 -28.40
CA PRO A 65 3.68 -16.76 -29.26
C PRO A 65 2.84 -15.47 -29.22
N ILE A 66 1.52 -15.58 -29.14
CA ILE A 66 0.59 -14.44 -29.07
C ILE A 66 0.80 -13.68 -27.76
N ILE A 67 0.79 -14.41 -26.63
CA ILE A 67 1.02 -13.88 -25.30
C ILE A 67 2.40 -13.23 -25.22
N LYS A 68 3.44 -13.89 -25.75
CA LYS A 68 4.81 -13.36 -25.76
C LYS A 68 4.90 -12.04 -26.54
N LYS A 69 4.26 -11.95 -27.71
CA LYS A 69 4.22 -10.72 -28.51
C LYS A 69 3.48 -9.60 -27.77
N ALA A 70 2.33 -9.90 -27.17
CA ALA A 70 1.56 -8.95 -26.38
C ALA A 70 2.35 -8.44 -25.16
N HIS A 71 3.01 -9.34 -24.44
CA HIS A 71 3.86 -9.00 -23.30
C HIS A 71 5.07 -8.16 -23.72
N ALA A 72 5.70 -8.47 -24.85
CA ALA A 72 6.79 -7.66 -25.40
C ALA A 72 6.32 -6.24 -25.73
N ALA A 73 5.18 -6.10 -26.43
CA ALA A 73 4.60 -4.80 -26.76
C ALA A 73 4.21 -4.01 -25.49
N HIS A 74 3.58 -4.67 -24.50
CA HIS A 74 3.24 -4.06 -23.22
C HIS A 74 4.49 -3.61 -22.46
N LYS A 75 5.54 -4.45 -22.41
CA LYS A 75 6.81 -4.12 -21.75
C LYS A 75 7.49 -2.93 -22.42
N GLU A 76 7.49 -2.87 -23.75
CA GLU A 76 8.01 -1.73 -24.50
C GLU A 76 7.21 -0.46 -24.20
N ALA A 77 5.89 -0.51 -24.32
CA ALA A 77 5.01 0.64 -24.06
C ALA A 77 5.15 1.17 -22.62
N THR A 78 5.13 0.28 -21.63
CA THR A 78 5.32 0.65 -20.22
C THR A 78 6.74 1.16 -19.94
N GLY A 79 7.75 0.62 -20.60
CA GLY A 79 9.13 1.10 -20.55
C GLY A 79 9.26 2.52 -21.10
N GLN A 80 8.70 2.78 -22.28
CA GLN A 80 8.70 4.11 -22.91
C GLN A 80 7.92 5.12 -22.08
N ARG A 81 6.72 4.77 -21.62
CA ARG A 81 5.95 5.61 -20.69
C ARG A 81 6.81 5.96 -19.47
N LYS A 82 7.38 4.97 -18.79
CA LYS A 82 8.22 5.19 -17.60
C LYS A 82 9.41 6.10 -17.91
N ARG A 83 10.05 5.95 -19.07
CA ARG A 83 11.20 6.78 -19.48
C ARG A 83 10.83 8.25 -19.62
N HIS A 84 9.67 8.55 -20.18
CA HIS A 84 9.21 9.93 -20.40
C HIS A 84 8.51 10.52 -19.16
N GLU A 85 7.85 9.68 -18.38
CA GLU A 85 7.14 10.08 -17.17
C GLU A 85 8.08 10.28 -15.98
N ALA A 86 9.17 9.50 -15.87
CA ALA A 86 10.09 9.58 -14.73
C ALA A 86 10.69 10.99 -14.48
N PRO A 87 11.15 11.74 -15.50
CA PRO A 87 11.60 13.12 -15.29
C PRO A 87 10.49 14.05 -14.78
N LEU A 88 9.25 13.86 -15.23
CA LEU A 88 8.10 14.66 -14.78
C LEU A 88 7.71 14.32 -13.35
N ILE A 89 7.72 13.04 -12.96
CA ILE A 89 7.52 12.60 -11.58
C ILE A 89 8.60 13.21 -10.67
N GLU A 90 9.85 13.21 -11.10
CA GLU A 90 10.94 13.81 -10.31
C GLU A 90 10.78 15.34 -10.21
N ALA A 91 10.42 16.01 -11.31
CA ALA A 91 10.11 17.44 -11.28
C ALA A 91 8.94 17.76 -10.33
N GLU A 92 7.87 16.99 -10.38
CA GLU A 92 6.73 17.12 -9.48
C GLU A 92 7.15 16.93 -8.01
N LYS A 93 7.98 15.93 -7.72
CA LYS A 93 8.52 15.68 -6.38
C LYS A 93 9.39 16.84 -5.89
N ILE A 94 10.23 17.41 -6.75
CA ILE A 94 11.06 18.58 -6.44
C ILE A 94 10.15 19.76 -6.06
N VAL A 95 9.17 20.09 -6.91
CA VAL A 95 8.24 21.20 -6.67
C VAL A 95 7.45 20.98 -5.37
N LYS A 96 6.89 19.79 -5.16
CA LYS A 96 6.17 19.45 -3.91
C LYS A 96 7.06 19.56 -2.68
N SER A 97 8.34 19.17 -2.78
CA SER A 97 9.30 19.32 -1.69
C SER A 97 9.55 20.79 -1.35
N ILE A 98 9.71 21.65 -2.37
CA ILE A 98 9.89 23.10 -2.19
C ILE A 98 8.63 23.71 -1.56
N MET A 99 7.45 23.37 -2.07
CA MET A 99 6.17 23.84 -1.50
C MET A 99 5.99 23.37 -0.06
N GLY A 100 6.34 22.13 0.25
CA GLY A 100 6.29 21.58 1.60
C GLY A 100 7.22 22.32 2.56
N ALA A 101 8.46 22.60 2.14
CA ALA A 101 9.41 23.39 2.93
C ALA A 101 8.87 24.81 3.21
N TYR A 102 8.24 25.44 2.21
CA TYR A 102 7.60 26.74 2.38
C TYR A 102 6.45 26.70 3.39
N VAL A 103 5.56 25.70 3.33
CA VAL A 103 4.47 25.53 4.32
C VAL A 103 5.01 25.35 5.74
N ILE A 104 6.10 24.59 5.90
CA ILE A 104 6.77 24.41 7.19
C ILE A 104 7.32 25.75 7.69
N GLU A 105 7.97 26.51 6.83
CA GLU A 105 8.54 27.81 7.19
C GLU A 105 7.47 28.85 7.54
N GLN A 106 6.36 28.89 6.79
CA GLN A 106 5.23 29.78 7.11
C GLN A 106 4.63 29.44 8.48
N ARG A 107 4.52 28.15 8.82
CA ARG A 107 4.10 27.73 10.16
C ARG A 107 5.10 28.13 11.24
N ARG A 108 6.41 28.06 10.96
CA ARG A 108 7.46 28.52 11.88
C ARG A 108 7.35 30.01 12.17
N ILE A 109 7.23 30.83 11.12
CA ILE A 109 7.07 32.29 11.22
C ILE A 109 5.80 32.64 11.99
N ALA A 110 4.69 31.97 11.68
CA ALA A 110 3.41 32.20 12.36
C ALA A 110 3.49 31.89 13.87
N ALA A 111 4.13 30.78 14.24
CA ALA A 111 4.34 30.39 15.63
C ALA A 111 5.26 31.37 16.38
N GLU A 112 6.33 31.85 15.71
CA GLU A 112 7.24 32.85 16.28
C GLU A 112 6.53 34.19 16.51
N ALA A 113 5.72 34.64 15.54
CA ALA A 113 4.93 35.86 15.68
C ALA A 113 3.85 35.74 16.77
N GLU A 114 3.26 34.55 16.95
CA GLU A 114 2.32 34.28 18.05
C GLU A 114 3.03 34.31 19.41
N ALA A 115 4.21 33.70 19.52
CA ALA A 115 5.01 33.72 20.74
C ALA A 115 5.42 35.15 21.14
N GLU A 116 5.83 35.98 20.17
CA GLU A 116 6.18 37.38 20.45
C GLU A 116 4.97 38.22 20.85
N ARG A 117 3.81 38.04 20.18
CA ARG A 117 2.56 38.70 20.58
C ARG A 117 2.15 38.32 22.02
N LEU A 118 2.26 37.05 22.37
CA LEU A 118 1.96 36.59 23.72
C LEU A 118 2.91 37.19 24.75
N LYS A 119 4.20 37.33 24.40
CA LYS A 119 5.21 37.97 25.24
C LYS A 119 4.91 39.44 25.47
N VAL A 120 4.65 40.23 24.41
CA VAL A 120 4.29 41.65 24.53
C VAL A 120 3.00 41.84 25.34
N ALA A 121 1.95 41.07 25.05
CA ALA A 121 0.70 41.15 25.80
C ALA A 121 0.90 40.81 27.29
N ARG A 122 1.81 39.88 27.60
CA ARG A 122 2.17 39.56 28.98
C ARG A 122 2.89 40.72 29.65
N GLU A 123 3.87 41.33 28.99
CA GLU A 123 4.61 42.49 29.51
C GLU A 123 3.69 43.70 29.75
N GLU A 124 2.76 43.98 28.83
CA GLU A 124 1.76 45.04 28.98
C GLU A 124 0.80 44.78 30.14
N ALA A 125 0.31 43.54 30.26
CA ALA A 125 -0.59 43.17 31.34
C ALA A 125 0.10 43.18 32.71
N GLU A 126 1.37 42.76 32.79
CA GLU A 126 2.19 42.85 33.99
C GLU A 126 2.45 44.32 34.37
N THR A 127 2.76 45.17 33.39
CA THR A 127 2.95 46.62 33.63
C THR A 127 1.67 47.30 34.12
N ALA A 128 0.51 46.97 33.52
CA ALA A 128 -0.78 47.50 33.94
C ALA A 128 -1.17 47.03 35.35
N ALA A 129 -0.93 45.76 35.69
CA ALA A 129 -1.19 45.22 37.02
C ALA A 129 -0.32 45.91 38.08
N LEU A 130 0.97 46.14 37.78
CA LEU A 130 1.87 46.87 38.68
C LEU A 130 1.45 48.34 38.87
N ALA A 131 1.04 49.01 37.80
CA ALA A 131 0.57 50.40 37.87
C ALA A 131 -0.72 50.53 38.70
N GLU A 132 -1.66 49.60 38.55
CA GLU A 132 -2.90 49.62 39.33
C GLU A 132 -2.66 49.23 40.80
N ALA A 133 -1.77 48.26 41.07
CA ALA A 133 -1.36 47.95 42.44
C ALA A 133 -0.72 49.17 43.14
N ALA A 134 0.14 49.93 42.45
CA ALA A 134 0.72 51.16 42.98
C ALA A 134 -0.34 52.22 43.29
N ARG A 135 -1.37 52.37 42.44
CA ARG A 135 -2.51 53.27 42.71
C ARG A 135 -3.34 52.84 43.91
N LEU A 136 -3.56 51.53 44.10
CA LEU A 136 -4.27 50.99 45.25
C LEU A 136 -3.49 51.21 46.55
N GLU A 137 -2.16 51.07 46.51
CA GLU A 137 -1.28 51.36 47.64
C GLU A 137 -1.31 52.85 48.03
N GLU A 138 -1.22 53.76 47.05
CA GLU A 138 -1.29 55.22 47.28
C GLU A 138 -2.67 55.65 47.81
N ALA A 139 -3.74 54.96 47.43
CA ALA A 139 -5.09 55.15 47.96
C ALA A 139 -5.29 54.52 49.37
N GLY A 140 -4.29 53.86 49.94
CA GLY A 140 -4.33 53.25 51.27
C GLY A 140 -4.91 51.82 51.32
N HIS A 141 -5.12 51.18 50.17
CA HIS A 141 -5.65 49.81 50.06
C HIS A 141 -4.51 48.78 49.90
N THR A 142 -3.66 48.68 50.92
CA THR A 142 -2.43 47.85 50.91
C THR A 142 -2.67 46.35 50.72
N GLU A 143 -3.73 45.79 51.31
CA GLU A 143 -4.07 44.36 51.12
C GLU A 143 -4.50 44.05 49.68
N ALA A 144 -5.30 44.94 49.07
CA ALA A 144 -5.75 44.78 47.70
C ALA A 144 -4.61 44.94 46.67
N ALA A 145 -3.65 45.83 46.95
CA ALA A 145 -2.45 45.99 46.13
C ALA A 145 -1.56 44.72 46.16
N ALA A 146 -1.38 44.12 47.34
CA ALA A 146 -0.61 42.88 47.49
C ALA A 146 -1.27 41.70 46.75
N GLU A 147 -2.59 41.57 46.84
CA GLU A 147 -3.33 40.52 46.14
C GLU A 147 -3.20 40.63 44.62
N MET A 148 -3.22 41.86 44.08
CA MET A 148 -3.04 42.13 42.64
C MET A 148 -1.63 41.81 42.12
N ILE A 149 -0.58 42.02 42.92
CA ILE A 149 0.81 41.66 42.58
C ILE A 149 1.01 40.13 42.59
N THR A 150 0.31 39.43 43.47
CA THR A 150 0.48 37.98 43.65
C THR A 150 -0.36 37.17 42.66
N ALA A 151 -1.41 37.76 42.10
CA ALA A 151 -2.29 37.11 41.14
C ALA A 151 -1.57 36.88 39.79
N PRO A 152 -1.68 35.68 39.18
CA PRO A 152 -1.10 35.42 37.87
C PRO A 152 -1.78 36.27 36.80
N VAL A 153 -1.01 37.11 36.12
CA VAL A 153 -1.48 37.93 35.00
C VAL A 153 -1.70 37.04 33.77
N VAL A 154 -2.96 36.90 33.36
CA VAL A 154 -3.34 36.15 32.15
C VAL A 154 -3.56 37.13 31.01
N PRO A 155 -2.66 37.21 30.01
CA PRO A 155 -2.85 38.09 28.86
C PRO A 155 -4.01 37.58 27.99
N VAL A 156 -4.94 38.47 27.63
CA VAL A 156 -6.03 38.17 26.69
C VAL A 156 -5.55 38.49 25.28
N VAL A 157 -5.10 37.48 24.54
CA VAL A 157 -4.71 37.61 23.13
C VAL A 157 -5.79 36.96 22.25
N SER A 158 -6.53 37.76 21.49
CA SER A 158 -7.44 37.26 20.45
C SER A 158 -6.79 37.47 19.08
N ALA A 159 -6.02 36.48 18.60
CA ALA A 159 -5.48 36.49 17.25
C ALA A 159 -6.21 35.43 16.37
N PRO A 160 -6.57 35.77 15.12
CA PRO A 160 -7.06 34.77 14.18
C PRO A 160 -5.95 33.74 13.89
N PRO A 161 -6.30 32.47 13.64
CA PRO A 161 -5.32 31.43 13.33
C PRO A 161 -4.55 31.78 12.05
N PRO A 162 -3.28 31.35 11.93
CA PRO A 162 -2.47 31.65 10.77
C PRO A 162 -3.11 31.12 9.49
N GLU A 163 -3.23 31.97 8.47
CA GLU A 163 -3.70 31.55 7.15
C GLU A 163 -2.63 30.69 6.47
N GLU A 164 -2.98 29.45 6.13
CA GLU A 164 -2.09 28.57 5.39
C GLU A 164 -1.94 29.04 3.93
N PRO A 165 -0.77 28.85 3.30
CA PRO A 165 -0.59 29.15 1.88
C PRO A 165 -1.59 28.38 1.02
N LYS A 166 -2.36 29.09 0.19
CA LYS A 166 -3.32 28.51 -0.76
C LYS A 166 -2.84 28.72 -2.19
N ALA A 167 -2.98 27.70 -3.01
CA ALA A 167 -2.84 27.78 -4.45
C ALA A 167 -3.97 26.98 -5.10
N ASP A 168 -4.56 27.52 -6.16
CA ASP A 168 -5.68 26.88 -6.85
C ASP A 168 -5.29 25.49 -7.35
N GLY A 169 -6.11 24.50 -7.05
CA GLY A 169 -5.86 23.09 -7.39
C GLY A 169 -4.81 22.39 -6.53
N VAL A 170 -4.26 23.03 -5.48
CA VAL A 170 -3.28 22.42 -4.57
C VAL A 170 -3.82 22.36 -3.15
N SER A 171 -3.97 21.14 -2.62
CA SER A 171 -4.30 20.90 -1.21
C SER A 171 -3.09 20.31 -0.47
N ALA A 172 -2.73 20.89 0.67
CA ALA A 172 -1.76 20.31 1.59
C ALA A 172 -2.48 19.53 2.71
N ARG A 173 -1.94 18.37 3.09
CA ARG A 173 -2.35 17.65 4.30
C ARG A 173 -1.12 17.10 5.01
N PHE A 174 -1.17 17.09 6.33
CA PHE A 174 -0.14 16.44 7.13
C PHE A 174 -0.43 14.94 7.17
N VAL A 175 0.58 14.15 6.83
CA VAL A 175 0.53 12.70 6.93
C VAL A 175 1.45 12.29 8.08
N THR A 176 0.87 11.69 9.12
CA THR A 176 1.64 11.12 10.22
C THR A 176 2.45 9.95 9.70
N LYS A 177 3.77 10.02 9.86
CA LYS A 177 4.72 8.97 9.46
C LYS A 177 5.47 8.48 10.70
N TYR A 178 5.93 7.24 10.65
CA TYR A 178 6.78 6.66 11.69
C TYR A 178 8.04 6.07 11.05
N ARG A 179 9.06 5.85 11.89
CA ARG A 179 10.27 5.11 11.52
C ARG A 179 10.57 4.10 12.62
N ILE A 180 10.98 2.91 12.24
CA ILE A 180 11.40 1.89 13.21
C ILE A 180 12.77 2.29 13.75
N ILE A 181 12.86 2.47 15.06
CA ILE A 181 14.12 2.82 15.74
C ILE A 181 14.80 1.54 16.25
N ASP A 182 14.03 0.63 16.86
CA ASP A 182 14.49 -0.69 17.30
C ASP A 182 13.38 -1.72 17.04
N ALA A 183 13.63 -2.65 16.12
CA ALA A 183 12.66 -3.68 15.76
C ALA A 183 12.36 -4.63 16.92
N ARG A 184 13.27 -4.81 17.87
CA ARG A 184 13.10 -5.76 19.01
C ARG A 184 12.10 -5.27 20.04
N LYS A 185 11.81 -3.96 20.06
CA LYS A 185 10.80 -3.36 20.96
C LYS A 185 9.40 -3.34 20.35
N ILE A 186 9.26 -3.75 19.09
CA ILE A 186 7.95 -3.89 18.44
C ILE A 186 7.23 -5.07 19.11
N THR A 187 5.94 -4.92 19.41
CA THR A 187 5.17 -6.02 20.00
C THR A 187 4.95 -7.12 18.96
N ALA A 188 4.88 -8.38 19.41
CA ALA A 188 4.75 -9.54 18.54
C ALA A 188 3.55 -9.48 17.58
N ALA A 189 2.49 -8.74 17.93
CA ALA A 189 1.30 -8.53 17.09
C ALA A 189 1.61 -7.81 15.76
N PHE A 190 2.72 -7.05 15.67
CA PHE A 190 3.16 -6.38 14.44
C PHE A 190 4.33 -7.12 13.77
N MET A 191 4.72 -8.29 14.26
CA MET A 191 5.77 -9.12 13.67
C MET A 191 5.15 -10.22 12.80
N MET A 192 5.79 -10.49 11.66
CA MET A 192 5.41 -11.59 10.76
C MET A 192 6.56 -12.59 10.68
N PRO A 193 6.31 -13.90 10.81
CA PRO A 193 7.32 -14.93 10.59
C PRO A 193 7.89 -14.85 9.16
N ASP A 194 9.19 -15.12 9.02
CA ASP A 194 9.83 -15.23 7.70
C ASP A 194 9.53 -16.60 7.09
N GLU A 195 8.38 -16.70 6.42
CA GLU A 195 7.92 -17.94 5.76
C GLU A 195 8.94 -18.49 4.75
N LYS A 196 9.72 -17.62 4.09
CA LYS A 196 10.72 -18.05 3.11
C LYS A 196 11.86 -18.77 3.81
N LYS A 197 12.37 -18.21 4.90
CA LYS A 197 13.44 -18.81 5.69
C LYS A 197 12.97 -20.07 6.40
N ILE A 198 11.76 -20.07 6.93
CA ILE A 198 11.12 -21.26 7.50
C ILE A 198 11.05 -22.36 6.44
N GLY A 199 10.52 -22.06 5.25
CA GLY A 199 10.43 -23.03 4.16
C GLY A 199 11.79 -23.54 3.68
N GLN A 200 12.85 -22.71 3.70
CA GLN A 200 14.22 -23.15 3.42
C GLN A 200 14.70 -24.17 4.46
N ILE A 201 14.48 -23.90 5.75
CA ILE A 201 14.86 -24.80 6.84
C ILE A 201 14.07 -26.11 6.75
N VAL A 202 12.75 -26.06 6.54
CA VAL A 202 11.89 -27.25 6.37
C VAL A 202 12.37 -28.11 5.21
N ARG A 203 12.71 -27.54 4.05
CA ARG A 203 13.27 -28.31 2.92
C ARG A 203 14.64 -28.92 3.20
N SER A 204 15.44 -28.30 4.06
CA SER A 204 16.78 -28.82 4.41
C SER A 204 16.78 -29.88 5.51
N MET A 205 15.88 -29.76 6.49
CA MET A 205 15.89 -30.57 7.72
C MET A 205 14.69 -31.52 7.82
N GLY A 206 13.70 -31.40 6.93
CA GLY A 206 12.47 -32.19 7.00
C GLY A 206 11.75 -31.98 8.33
N VAL A 207 11.24 -33.07 8.91
CA VAL A 207 10.48 -33.07 10.17
C VAL A 207 11.24 -32.46 11.35
N ASP A 208 12.58 -32.51 11.35
CA ASP A 208 13.41 -31.95 12.43
C ASP A 208 13.37 -30.41 12.48
N ALA A 209 12.95 -29.75 11.39
CA ALA A 209 12.79 -28.29 11.36
C ALA A 209 11.77 -27.79 12.40
N ALA A 210 10.77 -28.60 12.76
CA ALA A 210 9.73 -28.22 13.73
C ALA A 210 10.32 -27.89 15.11
N ARG A 211 11.39 -28.58 15.52
CA ARG A 211 12.07 -28.34 16.80
C ARG A 211 12.84 -27.01 16.82
N LEU A 212 13.40 -26.62 15.68
CA LEU A 212 14.21 -25.41 15.54
C LEU A 212 13.34 -24.16 15.34
N VAL A 213 12.34 -24.25 14.46
CA VAL A 213 11.46 -23.12 14.12
C VAL A 213 10.41 -22.91 15.21
N GLY A 214 9.83 -23.99 15.74
CA GLY A 214 8.74 -23.96 16.71
C GLY A 214 7.41 -23.50 16.11
N GLY A 215 6.29 -24.08 16.58
CA GLY A 215 4.95 -23.66 16.17
C GLY A 215 4.57 -23.95 14.71
N ILE A 216 5.24 -24.92 14.07
CA ILE A 216 4.92 -25.38 12.71
C ILE A 216 4.59 -26.87 12.72
N GLU A 217 3.67 -27.26 11.84
CA GLU A 217 3.41 -28.66 11.48
C GLU A 217 3.99 -28.93 10.10
N ILE A 218 4.66 -30.07 9.95
CA ILE A 218 5.28 -30.48 8.69
C ILE A 218 4.60 -31.77 8.27
N TYR A 219 3.99 -31.75 7.08
CA TYR A 219 3.32 -32.90 6.48
C TYR A 219 3.81 -33.10 5.06
N GLU A 220 3.71 -34.32 4.57
CA GLU A 220 4.08 -34.69 3.21
C GLU A 220 2.82 -34.98 2.39
N GLU A 221 2.72 -34.35 1.22
CA GLU A 221 1.70 -34.66 0.22
C GLU A 221 2.39 -35.23 -1.02
N PRO A 222 1.89 -36.34 -1.58
CA PRO A 222 2.43 -36.89 -2.81
C PRO A 222 2.15 -35.94 -3.97
N VAL A 223 3.21 -35.46 -4.62
CA VAL A 223 3.11 -34.66 -5.84
C VAL A 223 3.34 -35.57 -7.04
N ILE A 224 2.30 -35.78 -7.84
CA ILE A 224 2.39 -36.54 -9.09
C ILE A 224 2.90 -35.61 -10.20
N ALA A 225 4.13 -35.86 -10.64
CA ALA A 225 4.71 -35.19 -11.79
C ALA A 225 4.52 -36.04 -13.06
N ALA A 226 4.09 -35.41 -14.14
CA ALA A 226 3.98 -36.03 -15.46
C ALA A 226 4.54 -35.09 -16.54
N ALA A 227 5.27 -35.66 -17.49
CA ALA A 227 5.74 -34.99 -18.69
C ALA A 227 5.05 -35.62 -19.91
N ALA A 228 4.85 -34.84 -20.98
CA ALA A 228 4.38 -35.45 -22.22
C ALA A 228 5.45 -36.39 -22.77
N ARG A 229 5.04 -37.57 -23.23
CA ARG A 229 5.94 -38.47 -23.97
C ARG A 229 6.32 -37.88 -25.32
#